data_AF-A0A1F1UEC0-F1
#
_entry.id   AF-A0A1F1UEC0-F1
#
_cell.length_a   1.000
_cell.length_b   1.000
_cell.length_c   1.000
_cell.angle_alpha   90.00
_cell.angle_beta   90.00
_cell.angle_gamma   90.00
#
_symmetry.space_group_name_H-M   'P 1'
#
loop_
_entity.id
_entity.type
_entity.pdbx_description
1 polymer ?
#
loop_
_entity_poly.entity_id
_entity_poly.type
_entity_poly.pdbx_seq_one_letter_code
_entity_poly.pdbx_strand_id
1 'polypeptide(L)' 'MGQVMATVVDFLRKSGRFFSGVVGADKYHRYVEHFQRVHPGEEPLSEKEWWRQYHDFQDKNPGARCC' A
#
# COMPACT_ATOMS: atom_id res chain seq x y z
N MET A 1 -32.47 3.90 -18.16
CA MET A 1 -31.37 4.49 -17.36
C MET A 1 -30.90 3.63 -16.18
N GLY A 2 -31.49 2.45 -15.88
CA GLY A 2 -31.07 1.60 -14.74
C GLY A 2 -29.94 0.60 -15.02
N GLN A 3 -29.77 0.16 -16.27
CA GLN A 3 -28.74 -0.84 -16.62
C GLN A 3 -27.31 -0.28 -16.66
N VAL A 4 -27.12 0.98 -17.04
CA VAL A 4 -25.78 1.59 -17.15
C VAL A 4 -25.13 1.74 -15.76
N MET A 5 -25.92 2.12 -14.75
CA MET A 5 -25.42 2.31 -13.38
C MET A 5 -24.97 0.99 -12.75
N ALA A 6 -25.67 -0.11 -13.01
CA ALA A 6 -25.30 -1.44 -12.50
C ALA A 6 -23.94 -1.89 -13.05
N THR A 7 -23.68 -1.67 -14.35
CA THR A 7 -22.39 -1.99 -14.98
C THR A 7 -21.25 -1.15 -14.43
N VAL A 8 -21.48 0.14 -14.15
CA VAL A 8 -20.47 1.02 -13.55
C VAL A 8 -20.14 0.57 -12.12
N VAL A 9 -21.14 0.21 -11.31
CA VAL A 9 -20.91 -0.27 -9.94
C VAL A 9 -20.16 -1.61 -9.93
N ASP A 10 -20.48 -2.52 -10.83
CA ASP A 10 -19.78 -3.80 -10.93
C ASP A 10 -18.35 -3.64 -11.43
N PHE A 11 -18.12 -2.76 -12.41
CA PHE A 11 -16.79 -2.39 -12.87
C PHE A 11 -15.96 -1.74 -11.76
N LEU A 12 -16.53 -0.82 -10.98
CA LEU A 12 -15.88 -0.20 -9.82
C LEU A 12 -15.53 -1.22 -8.73
N ARG A 13 -16.41 -2.18 -8.45
CA ARG A 13 -16.13 -3.25 -7.47
C ARG A 13 -15.00 -4.18 -7.97
N LYS A 14 -14.96 -4.47 -9.26
CA LYS A 14 -13.93 -5.33 -9.90
C LYS A 14 -12.58 -4.62 -10.00
N SER A 15 -12.59 -3.31 -10.27
CA SER A 15 -11.37 -2.49 -10.32
C SER A 15 -10.86 -2.12 -8.91
N GLY A 16 -11.72 -2.01 -7.90
CA GLY A 16 -11.31 -1.83 -6.49
C GLY A 16 -10.39 -2.92 -5.96
N ARG A 17 -10.54 -4.17 -6.44
CA ARG A 17 -9.62 -5.28 -6.10
C ARG A 17 -8.29 -5.19 -6.85
N PHE A 18 -8.29 -4.66 -8.08
CA PHE A 18 -7.06 -4.34 -8.82
C PHE A 18 -6.28 -3.19 -8.18
N PHE A 19 -6.96 -2.12 -7.77
CA PHE A 19 -6.31 -1.01 -7.06
C PHE A 19 -5.87 -1.39 -5.64
N SER A 20 -6.60 -2.28 -4.95
CA SER A 20 -6.14 -2.85 -3.67
C SER A 20 -4.84 -3.65 -3.82
N GLY A 21 -4.65 -4.35 -4.95
CA GLY A 21 -3.42 -5.10 -5.22
C GLY A 21 -2.26 -4.24 -5.74
N VAL A 22 -2.55 -3.17 -6.48
CA VAL A 22 -1.54 -2.42 -7.26
C VAL A 22 -1.01 -1.17 -6.54
N VAL A 23 -1.74 -0.58 -5.59
CA VAL A 23 -1.36 0.76 -5.07
C VAL A 23 -0.57 0.71 -3.75
N GLY A 24 -0.53 -0.41 -3.01
CA GLY A 24 0.29 -0.43 -1.79
C GLY A 24 0.44 -1.74 -1.01
N ALA A 25 -0.34 -2.78 -1.30
CA ALA A 25 -0.30 -4.01 -0.52
C ALA A 25 1.03 -4.79 -0.65
N ASP A 26 1.68 -4.77 -1.82
CA ASP A 26 2.92 -5.53 -2.06
C ASP A 26 4.09 -5.08 -1.17
N LYS A 27 4.28 -3.77 -1.00
CA LYS A 27 5.39 -3.25 -0.18
C LYS A 27 5.19 -3.55 1.29
N TYR A 28 3.97 -3.44 1.80
CA TYR A 28 3.66 -3.77 3.18
C TYR A 28 3.82 -5.27 3.44
N HIS A 29 3.34 -6.14 2.54
CA HIS A 29 3.55 -7.59 2.66
C HIS A 29 5.03 -7.95 2.71
N ARG A 30 5.84 -7.38 1.81
CA ARG A 30 7.29 -7.59 1.78
C ARG A 30 7.98 -7.05 3.04
N TYR A 31 7.51 -5.93 3.59
CA TYR A 31 7.98 -5.41 4.87
C TYR A 31 7.68 -6.40 6.00
N VAL A 32 6.46 -6.94 6.09
CA VAL A 32 6.09 -7.91 7.13
C VAL A 32 6.92 -9.19 7.02
N GLU A 33 7.09 -9.74 5.82
CA GLU A 33 7.97 -10.91 5.61
C GLU A 33 9.41 -10.65 6.04
N HIS A 34 9.95 -9.47 5.71
CA HIS A 34 11.30 -9.08 6.11
C HIS A 34 11.38 -8.88 7.62
N PHE A 35 10.40 -8.21 8.21
CA PHE A 35 10.31 -7.92 9.63
C PHE A 35 10.23 -9.22 10.44
N GLN A 36 9.41 -10.18 10.02
CA GLN A 36 9.33 -11.50 10.65
C GLN A 36 10.65 -12.28 10.57
N ARG A 37 11.43 -12.09 9.50
CA ARG A 37 12.76 -12.72 9.35
C ARG A 37 13.83 -12.04 10.21
N VAL A 38 13.80 -10.71 10.34
CA VAL A 38 14.83 -9.93 11.04
C VAL A 38 14.54 -9.75 12.53
N HIS A 39 13.26 -9.63 12.89
CA HIS A 39 12.75 -9.39 14.24
C HIS A 39 11.74 -10.48 14.64
N PRO A 40 12.19 -11.74 14.82
CA PRO A 40 11.30 -12.79 15.29
C PRO A 40 10.81 -12.47 16.71
N GLY A 41 9.51 -12.26 16.87
CA GLY A 41 8.85 -12.04 18.17
C GLY A 41 8.40 -10.61 18.45
N GLU A 42 8.63 -9.67 17.53
CA GLU A 42 8.06 -8.33 17.60
C GLU A 42 6.86 -8.21 16.65
N GLU A 43 5.89 -7.36 16.99
CA GLU A 43 4.71 -7.15 16.17
C GLU A 43 5.01 -6.09 15.09
N PRO A 44 4.80 -6.38 13.79
CA PRO A 44 5.06 -5.41 12.73
C PRO A 44 4.13 -4.21 12.87
N LEU A 45 4.60 -3.03 12.44
CA LEU A 45 3.79 -1.82 12.40
C LEU A 45 2.52 -2.03 11.57
N SER A 46 1.42 -1.38 11.96
CA SER A 46 0.20 -1.42 11.14
C SER A 46 0.45 -0.81 9.76
N GLU A 47 -0.28 -1.27 8.74
CA GLU A 47 -0.11 -0.82 7.35
C GLU A 47 -0.13 0.72 7.22
N LYS A 48 -1.05 1.38 7.94
CA LYS A 48 -1.17 2.84 7.94
C LYS A 48 0.03 3.55 8.57
N GLU A 49 0.56 3.02 9.66
CA GLU A 49 1.74 3.57 10.34
C GLU A 49 2.99 3.37 9.49
N TRP A 50 3.13 2.19 8.87
CA TRP A 50 4.19 1.89 7.93
C TRP A 50 4.18 2.88 6.75
N TRP A 51 3.01 3.12 6.12
CA TRP A 51 2.88 4.10 5.04
C TRP A 51 3.22 5.52 5.49
N ARG A 52 2.79 5.91 6.69
CA ARG A 52 3.11 7.23 7.25
C ARG A 52 4.62 7.41 7.43
N GLN A 53 5.31 6.42 8.01
CA GLN A 53 6.76 6.45 8.17
C GLN A 53 7.49 6.41 6.84
N TYR A 54 7.00 5.62 5.87
CA TYR A 54 7.59 5.54 4.54
C TYR A 54 7.52 6.89 3.82
N HIS A 55 6.37 7.58 3.87
CA HIS A 55 6.24 8.92 3.29
C HIS A 55 7.05 9.97 4.03
N ASP A 56 7.09 9.94 5.36
CA ASP A 56 7.94 10.82 6.18
C ASP A 56 9.43 10.62 5.86
N PHE A 57 9.85 9.37 5.68
CA PHE A 57 11.21 9.04 5.25
C PHE A 57 11.50 9.59 3.86
N GLN A 58 10.57 9.47 2.90
CA GLN A 58 10.73 10.03 1.55
C GLN A 58 10.74 11.56 1.53
N ASP A 59 9.95 12.21 2.40
CA ASP A 59 9.91 13.66 2.55
C ASP A 59 11.22 14.20 3.16
N LYS A 60 11.73 13.52 4.19
CA LYS A 60 13.00 13.87 4.87
C LYS A 60 14.24 13.49 4.08
N ASN A 61 14.14 12.47 3.23
CA ASN A 61 15.20 12.03 2.33
C ASN A 61 14.72 12.18 0.89
N PRO A 62 14.50 13.43 0.41
CA PRO A 62 14.24 13.66 -0.99
C PRO A 62 15.52 13.23 -1.70
N GLY A 63 15.52 12.01 -2.25
CA GLY A 63 16.72 11.31 -2.71
C GLY A 63 17.65 12.26 -3.44
N ALA A 64 18.94 12.26 -3.03
CA ALA A 64 19.98 13.19 -3.44
C ALA A 64 19.60 13.95 -4.72
N ARG A 65 19.02 15.15 -4.55
CA ARG A 65 18.80 16.07 -5.65
C ARG A 65 20.18 16.55 -6.05
N CYS A 66 20.81 15.73 -6.87
CA CYS A 66 22.05 15.99 -7.55
C CYS A 66 21.88 17.34 -8.24
N CYS A 67 22.62 18.30 -7.68
CA CYS A 67 22.99 19.56 -8.26
C CYS A 67 23.54 19.36 -9.67
#